data_AF-A0A818MJV2-F1
#
_entry.id   AF-A0A818MJV2-F1
#
_cell.length_a   1.000
_cell.length_b   1.000
_cell.length_c   1.000
_cell.angle_alpha   90.00
_cell.angle_beta   90.00
_cell.angle_gamma   90.00
#
_symmetry.space_group_name_H-M   'P 1'
#
loop_
_entity.id
_entity.type
_entity.pdbx_description
1 polymer ?
#
loop_
_entity_poly.entity_id
_entity_poly.type
_entity_poly.pdbx_seq_one_letter_code
_entity_poly.pdbx_strand_id
1 'polypeptide(L)'
;MIGIQDDAMVAIDWSSTQLSELDISSTELSENGLLVFFSVVPKLTYLAVSYCDGFTDKVLNLLMDRGILNGCRALDLSNTVNLNVDTVHHLLTSSPSITYRLEALNYTGHDDITEQFWIDTIRYLRRIKILIIGTAHSWFRQIARRIHIDQILEACAIHCPKLTRFEIQWDPETLRFSENSSKFIDHLRVRCTNLLSFVLSDGAYYEGAKANFERAERFSVVRTTTMYQTSIISALSFYNELRFN
;
A
#
# COMPACT_ATOMS: atom_id res chain seq x y z
N MET A 1 -11.74 -9.74 23.17
CA MET A 1 -12.03 -10.65 22.05
C MET A 1 -10.75 -11.43 21.85
N ILE A 2 -10.76 -12.75 21.99
CA ILE A 2 -9.54 -13.55 21.80
C ILE A 2 -9.28 -13.55 20.28
N GLY A 3 -8.14 -13.02 19.84
CA GLY A 3 -7.76 -12.98 18.42
C GLY A 3 -7.56 -14.39 17.87
N ILE A 4 -7.47 -14.51 16.53
CA ILE A 4 -7.15 -15.79 15.87
C ILE A 4 -5.81 -16.30 16.41
N GLN A 5 -5.78 -17.55 16.86
CA GLN A 5 -4.59 -18.23 17.40
C GLN A 5 -4.01 -19.22 16.39
N ASP A 6 -2.72 -19.52 16.50
CA ASP A 6 -2.01 -20.46 15.62
C ASP A 6 -2.71 -21.83 15.55
N ASP A 7 -3.10 -22.40 16.70
CA ASP A 7 -3.75 -23.71 16.75
C ASP A 7 -5.06 -23.75 15.95
N ALA A 8 -5.82 -22.66 15.95
CA ALA A 8 -7.04 -22.54 15.18
C ALA A 8 -6.76 -22.46 13.66
N MET A 9 -5.67 -21.78 13.27
CA MET A 9 -5.23 -21.73 11.88
C MET A 9 -4.73 -23.09 11.40
N VAL A 10 -4.00 -23.86 12.22
CA VAL A 10 -3.42 -25.14 11.79
C VAL A 10 -4.45 -26.28 11.79
N ALA A 11 -5.57 -26.14 12.52
CA ALA A 11 -6.61 -27.18 12.59
C ALA A 11 -7.42 -27.36 11.28
N ILE A 12 -7.30 -26.44 10.32
CA ILE A 12 -8.06 -26.44 9.07
C ILE A 12 -7.19 -27.00 7.94
N ASP A 13 -7.75 -27.90 7.12
CA ASP A 13 -7.12 -28.31 5.86
C ASP A 13 -7.30 -27.24 4.78
N TRP A 14 -6.44 -26.24 4.78
CA TRP A 14 -6.52 -25.13 3.83
C TRP A 14 -6.31 -25.54 2.38
N SER A 15 -5.65 -26.68 2.13
CA SER A 15 -5.34 -27.16 0.79
C SER A 15 -6.58 -27.56 0.00
N SER A 16 -7.66 -27.94 0.69
CA SER A 16 -8.96 -28.28 0.09
C SER A 16 -9.92 -27.10 -0.01
N THR A 17 -9.53 -25.91 0.46
CA THR A 17 -10.37 -24.70 0.41
C THR A 17 -10.26 -23.96 -0.92
N GLN A 18 -11.24 -23.09 -1.20
CA GLN A 18 -11.19 -22.12 -2.30
C GLN A 18 -10.75 -20.73 -1.83
N LEU A 19 -10.00 -20.65 -0.72
CA LEU A 19 -9.55 -19.37 -0.18
C LEU A 19 -8.71 -18.61 -1.23
N SER A 20 -9.11 -17.39 -1.57
CA SER A 20 -8.37 -16.53 -2.48
C SER A 20 -8.13 -15.12 -1.93
N GLU A 21 -8.87 -14.72 -0.91
CA GLU A 21 -8.79 -13.39 -0.30
C GLU A 21 -8.66 -13.56 1.21
N LEU A 22 -7.57 -13.04 1.77
CA LEU A 22 -7.22 -13.22 3.18
C LEU A 22 -6.87 -11.89 3.83
N ASP A 23 -7.48 -11.61 4.97
CA ASP A 23 -7.11 -10.52 5.85
C ASP A 23 -6.83 -11.09 7.25
N ILE A 24 -5.59 -11.00 7.69
CA ILE A 24 -5.12 -11.38 9.03
C ILE A 24 -4.52 -10.18 9.76
N SER A 25 -4.93 -8.96 9.37
CA SER A 25 -4.47 -7.74 10.00
C SER A 25 -4.84 -7.72 11.49
N SER A 26 -3.95 -7.18 12.32
CA SER A 26 -4.09 -7.06 13.77
C SER A 26 -4.35 -8.40 14.49
N THR A 27 -3.80 -9.49 13.95
CA THR A 27 -3.79 -10.81 14.60
C THR A 27 -2.49 -11.06 15.34
N GLU A 28 -2.54 -11.92 16.37
CA GLU A 28 -1.38 -12.33 17.18
C GLU A 28 -0.73 -13.63 16.63
N LEU A 29 -0.93 -13.93 15.34
CA LEU A 29 -0.37 -15.13 14.70
C LEU A 29 1.15 -15.08 14.71
N SER A 30 1.79 -16.19 15.08
CA SER A 30 3.26 -16.25 15.15
C SER A 30 3.89 -16.50 13.77
N GLU A 31 5.19 -16.18 13.63
CA GLU A 31 5.96 -16.53 12.42
C GLU A 31 5.81 -18.02 12.08
N ASN A 32 5.90 -18.90 13.08
CA ASN A 32 5.80 -20.34 12.86
C ASN A 32 4.39 -20.76 12.41
N GLY A 33 3.34 -20.21 13.03
CA GLY A 33 1.96 -20.46 12.64
C GLY A 33 1.70 -20.05 11.19
N LEU A 34 2.20 -18.88 10.80
CA LEU A 34 2.10 -18.37 9.43
C LEU A 34 2.91 -19.21 8.44
N LEU A 35 4.13 -19.63 8.78
CA LEU A 35 4.93 -20.52 7.91
C LEU A 35 4.20 -21.86 7.64
N VAL A 36 3.59 -22.45 8.68
CA VAL A 36 2.80 -23.68 8.53
C VAL A 36 1.56 -23.42 7.69
N PHE A 37 0.78 -22.40 8.01
CA PHE A 37 -0.43 -22.03 7.26
C PHE A 37 -0.14 -21.77 5.77
N PHE A 38 0.84 -20.92 5.48
CA PHE A 38 1.21 -20.58 4.11
C PHE A 38 1.92 -21.73 3.38
N SER A 39 2.33 -22.80 4.06
CA SER A 39 2.84 -24.01 3.40
C SER A 39 1.75 -24.85 2.72
N VAL A 40 0.48 -24.60 3.01
CA VAL A 40 -0.65 -25.39 2.48
C VAL A 40 -1.73 -24.55 1.80
N VAL A 41 -1.75 -23.23 1.99
CA VAL A 41 -2.79 -22.37 1.42
C VAL A 41 -2.72 -22.31 -0.13
N PRO A 42 -3.86 -22.25 -0.84
CA PRO A 42 -3.92 -21.91 -2.26
C PRO A 42 -3.37 -20.51 -2.57
N LYS A 43 -3.21 -20.21 -3.86
CA LYS A 43 -2.79 -18.89 -4.33
C LYS A 43 -3.79 -17.81 -3.93
N LEU A 44 -3.28 -16.65 -3.53
CA LEU A 44 -4.10 -15.53 -3.09
C LEU A 44 -4.17 -14.42 -4.14
N THR A 45 -5.35 -13.85 -4.30
CA THR A 45 -5.63 -12.65 -5.10
C THR A 45 -5.68 -11.39 -4.25
N TYR A 46 -5.89 -11.51 -2.93
CA TYR A 46 -5.88 -10.42 -1.96
C TYR A 46 -5.19 -10.91 -0.67
N LEU A 47 -4.26 -10.13 -0.15
CA LEU A 47 -3.63 -10.39 1.15
C LEU A 47 -3.50 -9.08 1.93
N ALA A 48 -4.03 -9.06 3.15
CA ALA A 48 -3.79 -7.98 4.11
C ALA A 48 -3.23 -8.54 5.43
N VAL A 49 -2.12 -7.95 5.88
CA VAL A 49 -1.35 -8.41 7.05
C VAL A 49 -0.96 -7.26 7.96
N SER A 50 -1.75 -6.17 7.95
CA SER A 50 -1.41 -4.95 8.67
C SER A 50 -1.29 -5.20 10.17
N TYR A 51 -0.26 -4.67 10.85
CA TYR A 51 -0.03 -4.92 12.28
C TYR A 51 0.01 -6.42 12.68
N CYS A 52 0.50 -7.30 11.81
CA CYS A 52 0.71 -8.71 12.14
C CYS A 52 2.21 -8.95 12.42
N ASP A 53 2.58 -9.01 13.70
CA ASP A 53 4.00 -9.10 14.12
C ASP A 53 4.67 -10.40 13.64
N GLY A 54 3.93 -11.49 13.50
CA GLY A 54 4.45 -12.75 12.95
C GLY A 54 4.77 -12.70 11.46
N PHE A 55 4.31 -11.66 10.73
CA PHE A 55 4.58 -11.53 9.31
C PHE A 55 5.99 -10.94 9.09
N THR A 56 6.98 -11.82 8.99
CA THR A 56 8.41 -11.48 8.85
C THR A 56 8.91 -11.69 7.43
N ASP A 57 10.19 -11.37 7.19
CA ASP A 57 10.86 -11.65 5.91
C ASP A 57 10.81 -13.13 5.54
N LYS A 58 10.88 -14.05 6.51
CA LYS A 58 10.81 -15.49 6.23
C LYS A 58 9.46 -15.88 5.67
N VAL A 59 8.38 -15.32 6.23
CA VAL A 59 7.02 -15.53 5.74
C VAL A 59 6.90 -14.95 4.33
N LEU A 60 7.34 -13.71 4.10
CA LEU A 60 7.25 -13.10 2.77
C LEU A 60 8.07 -13.85 1.72
N ASN A 61 9.27 -14.32 2.06
CA ASN A 61 10.09 -15.14 1.17
C ASN A 61 9.42 -16.48 0.85
N LEU A 62 8.83 -17.17 1.83
CA LEU A 62 8.04 -18.38 1.58
C LEU A 62 6.90 -18.13 0.58
N LEU A 63 6.20 -17.00 0.72
CA LEU A 63 5.10 -16.59 -0.16
C LEU A 63 5.57 -16.38 -1.60
N MET A 64 6.74 -15.75 -1.79
CA MET A 64 7.37 -15.56 -3.08
C MET A 64 7.85 -16.89 -3.68
N ASP A 65 8.56 -17.70 -2.92
CA ASP A 65 9.15 -18.97 -3.37
C ASP A 65 8.08 -19.98 -3.81
N ARG A 66 6.98 -20.06 -3.07
CA ARG A 66 5.83 -20.92 -3.42
C ARG A 66 4.92 -20.32 -4.48
N GLY A 67 5.15 -19.05 -4.85
CA GLY A 67 4.31 -18.35 -5.80
C GLY A 67 2.87 -18.18 -5.31
N ILE A 68 2.65 -18.08 -4.00
CA ILE A 68 1.32 -17.88 -3.40
C ILE A 68 0.73 -16.55 -3.86
N LEU A 69 1.60 -15.54 -4.00
CA LEU A 69 1.24 -14.21 -4.49
C LEU A 69 1.23 -14.10 -6.03
N ASN A 70 1.50 -15.18 -6.77
CA ASN A 70 1.44 -15.16 -8.24
C ASN A 70 -0.02 -15.05 -8.69
N GLY A 71 -0.45 -13.85 -9.02
CA GLY A 71 -1.87 -13.55 -9.25
C GLY A 71 -2.45 -12.53 -8.29
N CYS A 72 -1.72 -12.15 -7.24
CA CYS A 72 -2.15 -11.17 -6.26
C CYS A 72 -2.45 -9.82 -6.94
N ARG A 73 -3.63 -9.28 -6.63
CA ARG A 73 -4.15 -8.01 -7.14
C ARG A 73 -4.14 -6.93 -6.07
N ALA A 74 -4.10 -7.29 -4.80
CA ALA A 74 -4.19 -6.36 -3.70
C ALA A 74 -3.33 -6.84 -2.53
N LEU A 75 -2.43 -5.98 -2.05
CA LEU A 75 -1.51 -6.30 -0.98
C LEU A 75 -1.46 -5.16 0.05
N ASP A 76 -1.74 -5.48 1.31
CA ASP A 76 -1.54 -4.59 2.46
C ASP A 76 -0.41 -5.10 3.34
N LEU A 77 0.72 -4.40 3.32
CA LEU A 77 1.89 -4.60 4.16
C LEU A 77 2.09 -3.44 5.15
N SER A 78 1.04 -2.68 5.44
CA SER A 78 1.16 -1.52 6.34
C SER A 78 1.52 -1.95 7.77
N ASN A 79 2.39 -1.19 8.43
CA ASN A 79 2.76 -1.38 9.84
C ASN A 79 3.28 -2.80 10.19
N THR A 80 3.87 -3.51 9.23
CA THR A 80 4.54 -4.80 9.46
C THR A 80 5.97 -4.59 9.96
N VAL A 81 6.15 -4.32 11.25
CA VAL A 81 7.43 -3.85 11.82
C VAL A 81 8.60 -4.84 11.71
N ASN A 82 8.31 -6.13 11.49
CA ASN A 82 9.29 -7.20 11.36
C ASN A 82 9.63 -7.56 9.89
N LEU A 83 9.13 -6.78 8.93
CA LEU A 83 9.55 -6.86 7.52
C LEU A 83 10.65 -5.84 7.23
N ASN A 84 11.75 -6.29 6.65
CA ASN A 84 12.80 -5.40 6.18
C ASN A 84 12.37 -4.72 4.86
N VAL A 85 12.67 -3.42 4.75
CA VAL A 85 12.39 -2.61 3.54
C VAL A 85 13.04 -3.23 2.30
N ASP A 86 14.23 -3.81 2.42
CA ASP A 86 14.94 -4.46 1.30
C ASP A 86 14.20 -5.70 0.77
N THR A 87 13.57 -6.49 1.64
CA THR A 87 12.75 -7.65 1.23
C THR A 87 11.52 -7.19 0.45
N VAL A 88 10.88 -6.11 0.90
CA VAL A 88 9.73 -5.51 0.19
C VAL A 88 10.18 -4.87 -1.11
N HIS A 89 11.34 -4.21 -1.15
CA HIS A 89 11.92 -3.69 -2.38
C HIS A 89 12.16 -4.81 -3.39
N HIS A 90 12.74 -5.93 -2.96
CA HIS A 90 12.94 -7.11 -3.79
C HIS A 90 11.60 -7.67 -4.32
N LEU A 91 10.59 -7.83 -3.47
CA LEU A 91 9.24 -8.22 -3.87
C LEU A 91 8.70 -7.32 -5.00
N LEU A 92 8.83 -6.00 -4.85
CA LEU A 92 8.19 -5.03 -5.75
C LEU A 92 9.02 -4.70 -7.01
N THR A 93 10.29 -5.12 -7.07
CA THR A 93 11.18 -4.86 -8.23
C THR A 93 11.64 -6.12 -8.96
N SER A 94 11.70 -7.26 -8.27
CA SER A 94 12.23 -8.53 -8.80
C SER A 94 11.19 -9.63 -9.00
N SER A 95 9.91 -9.39 -8.67
CA SER A 95 8.84 -10.38 -8.83
C SER A 95 7.75 -9.97 -9.84
N PRO A 96 8.03 -10.01 -11.16
CA PRO A 96 7.08 -9.67 -12.22
C PRO A 96 5.72 -10.37 -12.12
N SER A 97 5.69 -11.64 -11.70
CA SER A 97 4.47 -12.44 -11.55
C SER A 97 3.47 -11.83 -10.55
N ILE A 98 3.95 -10.99 -9.64
CA ILE A 98 3.19 -10.26 -8.63
C ILE A 98 2.89 -8.84 -9.16
N THR A 99 3.94 -8.09 -9.49
CA THR A 99 3.83 -6.64 -9.78
C THR A 99 3.03 -6.33 -11.04
N TYR A 100 3.07 -7.18 -12.07
CA TYR A 100 2.27 -6.98 -13.30
C TYR A 100 0.76 -7.12 -13.08
N ARG A 101 0.30 -7.69 -11.97
CA ARG A 101 -1.12 -7.89 -11.65
C ARG A 101 -1.62 -7.02 -10.51
N LEU A 102 -0.71 -6.42 -9.74
CA LEU A 102 -1.06 -5.61 -8.58
C LEU A 102 -1.86 -4.37 -8.99
N GLU A 103 -3.07 -4.25 -8.46
CA GLU A 103 -4.00 -3.15 -8.67
C GLU A 103 -4.18 -2.30 -7.39
N ALA A 104 -3.88 -2.84 -6.21
CA ALA A 104 -3.88 -2.11 -4.95
C ALA A 104 -2.66 -2.45 -4.10
N LEU A 105 -1.99 -1.44 -3.55
CA LEU A 105 -0.86 -1.57 -2.65
C LEU A 105 -1.01 -0.58 -1.50
N ASN A 106 -0.97 -1.10 -0.28
CA ASN A 106 -0.75 -0.33 0.93
C ASN A 106 0.57 -0.75 1.55
N TYR A 107 1.55 0.14 1.55
CA TYR A 107 2.82 -0.07 2.23
C TYR A 107 3.24 1.21 2.94
N THR A 108 2.88 1.25 4.22
CA THR A 108 3.04 2.40 5.11
C THR A 108 3.57 1.95 6.47
N GLY A 109 3.99 2.89 7.30
CA GLY A 109 4.35 2.59 8.70
C GLY A 109 5.79 2.11 8.90
N HIS A 110 6.66 2.29 7.90
CA HIS A 110 8.11 2.07 8.01
C HIS A 110 8.84 3.41 7.98
N ASP A 111 9.67 3.68 8.98
CA ASP A 111 10.25 5.01 9.23
C ASP A 111 11.54 5.26 8.41
N ASP A 112 12.12 4.21 7.84
CA ASP A 112 13.39 4.20 7.10
C ASP A 112 13.22 4.22 5.57
N ILE A 113 11.98 4.14 5.06
CA ILE A 113 11.68 4.25 3.63
C ILE A 113 12.09 5.61 3.09
N THR A 114 12.74 5.60 1.92
CA THR A 114 13.22 6.81 1.23
C THR A 114 12.39 7.14 0.00
N GLU A 115 12.56 8.35 -0.53
CA GLU A 115 12.03 8.71 -1.86
C GLU A 115 12.55 7.78 -2.98
N GLN A 116 13.81 7.37 -2.90
CA GLN A 116 14.45 6.53 -3.92
C GLN A 116 13.80 5.15 -3.99
N PHE A 117 13.47 4.56 -2.83
CA PHE A 117 12.71 3.31 -2.76
C PHE A 117 11.44 3.37 -3.62
N TRP A 118 10.66 4.45 -3.50
CA TRP A 118 9.42 4.60 -4.26
C TRP A 118 9.67 4.85 -5.74
N ILE A 119 10.65 5.69 -6.09
CA ILE A 119 11.02 5.97 -7.49
C ILE A 119 11.46 4.69 -8.22
N ASP A 120 12.17 3.79 -7.54
CA ASP A 120 12.59 2.51 -8.09
C ASP A 120 11.46 1.48 -8.15
N THR A 121 10.55 1.51 -7.19
CA THR A 121 9.43 0.56 -7.11
C THR A 121 8.30 0.89 -8.08
N ILE A 122 7.89 2.16 -8.16
CA ILE A 122 6.68 2.60 -8.88
C ILE A 122 6.71 2.22 -10.36
N ARG A 123 7.88 2.17 -11.01
CA ARG A 123 8.02 1.81 -12.43
C ARG A 123 7.52 0.39 -12.77
N TYR A 124 7.41 -0.49 -11.78
CA TYR A 124 6.90 -1.85 -11.92
C TYR A 124 5.39 -1.96 -11.66
N LEU A 125 4.75 -0.93 -11.09
CA LEU A 125 3.35 -0.92 -10.66
C LEU A 125 2.36 -0.47 -11.76
N ARG A 126 2.56 -0.93 -13.00
CA ARG A 126 1.84 -0.39 -14.19
C ARG A 126 0.31 -0.54 -14.18
N ARG A 127 -0.23 -1.43 -13.33
CA ARG A 127 -1.67 -1.67 -13.20
C ARG A 127 -2.29 -1.07 -11.94
N ILE A 128 -1.49 -0.38 -11.13
CA ILE A 128 -1.94 0.15 -9.84
C ILE A 128 -3.09 1.14 -10.03
N LYS A 129 -4.13 0.95 -9.22
CA LYS A 129 -5.32 1.80 -9.12
C LYS A 129 -5.41 2.45 -7.74
N ILE A 130 -4.94 1.77 -6.71
CA ILE A 130 -4.92 2.26 -5.32
C ILE A 130 -3.48 2.16 -4.83
N LEU A 131 -2.89 3.29 -4.46
CA LEU A 131 -1.54 3.34 -3.91
C LEU A 131 -1.58 4.14 -2.61
N ILE A 132 -1.15 3.53 -1.52
CA ILE A 132 -1.06 4.16 -0.19
C ILE A 132 0.39 4.03 0.27
N ILE A 133 1.04 5.16 0.50
CA ILE A 133 2.47 5.23 0.82
C ILE A 133 2.75 6.18 1.97
N GLY A 134 3.93 6.00 2.56
CA GLY A 134 4.50 6.88 3.56
C GLY A 134 4.17 6.46 4.98
N THR A 135 4.54 7.31 5.93
CA THR A 135 4.45 6.98 7.35
C THR A 135 4.04 8.22 8.11
N ALA A 136 2.91 8.13 8.80
CA ALA A 136 2.40 9.21 9.64
C ALA A 136 3.20 9.30 10.95
N HIS A 137 3.46 10.52 11.39
CA HIS A 137 4.09 10.87 12.63
C HIS A 137 3.13 10.50 13.76
N SER A 138 3.57 9.56 14.58
CA SER A 138 2.88 9.22 15.82
C SER A 138 3.66 9.82 16.98
N TRP A 139 2.99 10.11 18.08
CA TRP A 139 3.60 10.66 19.31
C TRP A 139 4.81 9.86 19.85
N PHE A 140 4.98 8.60 19.44
CA PHE A 140 6.13 7.74 19.76
C PHE A 140 7.11 7.52 18.59
N ARG A 141 6.85 8.06 17.39
CA ARG A 141 7.68 7.88 16.18
C ARG A 141 8.22 9.21 15.67
N GLN A 142 9.52 9.42 15.85
CA GLN A 142 10.21 10.57 15.25
C GLN A 142 10.81 10.18 13.90
N ILE A 143 10.19 10.65 12.82
CA ILE A 143 10.74 10.51 11.47
C ILE A 143 11.82 11.59 11.29
N ALA A 144 13.09 11.21 11.38
CA ALA A 144 14.20 12.15 11.23
C ALA A 144 14.46 12.55 9.76
N ARG A 145 14.03 11.71 8.81
CA ARG A 145 14.38 11.84 7.40
C ARG A 145 13.30 12.59 6.64
N ARG A 146 13.71 13.60 5.87
CA ARG A 146 12.82 14.36 4.99
C ARG A 146 12.63 13.63 3.66
N ILE A 147 11.43 13.70 3.09
CA ILE A 147 11.07 13.01 1.84
C ILE A 147 10.72 14.03 0.75
N HIS A 148 11.44 14.02 -0.38
CA HIS A 148 11.13 14.84 -1.53
C HIS A 148 10.04 14.20 -2.41
N ILE A 149 8.86 14.80 -2.41
CA ILE A 149 7.66 14.16 -2.95
C ILE A 149 7.48 14.33 -4.47
N ASP A 150 8.06 15.38 -5.05
CA ASP A 150 7.86 15.76 -6.46
C ASP A 150 8.23 14.63 -7.44
N GLN A 151 9.34 13.93 -7.20
CA GLN A 151 9.79 12.82 -8.06
C GLN A 151 8.94 11.56 -7.90
N ILE A 152 8.32 11.37 -6.73
CA ILE A 152 7.35 10.29 -6.53
C ILE A 152 6.08 10.57 -7.37
N LEU A 153 5.60 11.83 -7.37
CA LEU A 153 4.47 12.22 -8.23
C LEU A 153 4.80 12.04 -9.71
N GLU A 154 6.01 12.43 -10.13
CA GLU A 154 6.45 12.25 -11.51
C GLU A 154 6.49 10.76 -11.89
N ALA A 155 7.06 9.91 -11.02
CA ALA A 155 7.08 8.47 -11.24
C ALA A 155 5.67 7.89 -11.38
N CYS A 156 4.73 8.29 -10.51
CA CYS A 156 3.32 7.91 -10.63
C CYS A 156 2.70 8.38 -11.94
N ALA A 157 2.93 9.64 -12.33
CA ALA A 157 2.40 10.21 -13.57
C ALA A 157 2.91 9.46 -14.81
N ILE A 158 4.17 9.03 -14.81
CA ILE A 158 4.78 8.30 -15.93
C ILE A 158 4.33 6.84 -15.97
N HIS A 159 4.29 6.15 -14.83
CA HIS A 159 4.20 4.69 -14.77
C HIS A 159 2.81 4.16 -14.36
N CYS A 160 1.96 4.99 -13.74
CA CYS A 160 0.70 4.57 -13.13
C CYS A 160 -0.53 5.27 -13.75
N PRO A 161 -0.79 5.15 -15.06
CA PRO A 161 -1.91 5.85 -15.72
C PRO A 161 -3.30 5.36 -15.26
N LYS A 162 -3.36 4.21 -14.58
CA LYS A 162 -4.60 3.63 -14.03
C LYS A 162 -4.90 4.07 -12.60
N LEU A 163 -4.06 4.91 -12.00
CA LEU A 163 -4.21 5.35 -10.63
C LEU A 163 -5.52 6.10 -10.43
N THR A 164 -6.32 5.62 -9.48
CA THR A 164 -7.65 6.16 -9.13
C THR A 164 -7.70 6.70 -7.70
N ARG A 165 -6.88 6.15 -6.80
CA ARG A 165 -6.74 6.60 -5.42
C ARG A 165 -5.26 6.61 -5.07
N PHE A 166 -4.78 7.77 -4.64
CA PHE A 166 -3.41 7.93 -4.17
C PHE A 166 -3.43 8.57 -2.80
N GLU A 167 -2.75 7.97 -1.83
CA GLU A 167 -2.63 8.50 -0.49
C GLU A 167 -1.16 8.55 -0.08
N ILE A 168 -0.78 9.69 0.50
CA ILE A 168 0.56 9.94 1.02
C ILE A 168 0.40 10.35 2.48
N GLN A 169 0.92 9.53 3.38
CA GLN A 169 0.68 9.65 4.82
C GLN A 169 1.76 10.44 5.57
N TRP A 170 2.86 10.82 4.91
CA TRP A 170 3.88 11.64 5.57
C TRP A 170 3.33 13.02 5.92
N ASP A 171 3.64 13.46 7.14
CA ASP A 171 3.22 14.76 7.67
C ASP A 171 3.95 15.93 7.00
N PRO A 172 3.42 17.16 7.13
CA PRO A 172 4.03 18.36 6.56
C PRO A 172 5.48 18.57 6.97
N GLU A 173 5.85 18.19 8.20
CA GLU A 173 7.21 18.34 8.72
C GLU A 173 8.20 17.38 8.05
N THR A 174 7.72 16.24 7.56
CA THR A 174 8.49 15.21 6.84
C THR A 174 8.60 15.52 5.35
N LEU A 175 7.52 16.03 4.75
CA LEU A 175 7.46 16.31 3.31
C LEU A 175 8.31 17.51 2.90
N ARG A 176 9.08 17.36 1.83
CA ARG A 176 9.77 18.43 1.12
C ARG A 176 9.36 18.44 -0.34
N PHE A 177 9.27 19.64 -0.90
CA PHE A 177 8.83 19.87 -2.27
C PHE A 177 9.47 21.14 -2.80
N SER A 178 9.61 21.22 -4.13
CA SER A 178 10.25 22.36 -4.78
C SER A 178 9.25 23.51 -4.99
N GLU A 179 9.77 24.70 -5.30
CA GLU A 179 8.94 25.83 -5.77
C GLU A 179 8.15 25.49 -7.06
N ASN A 180 8.67 24.54 -7.85
CA ASN A 180 8.05 24.06 -9.07
C ASN A 180 7.08 22.88 -8.85
N SER A 181 6.76 22.54 -7.59
CA SER A 181 5.93 21.38 -7.26
C SER A 181 4.58 21.35 -7.99
N SER A 182 4.02 22.53 -8.27
CA SER A 182 2.80 22.68 -9.07
C SER A 182 2.86 22.00 -10.45
N LYS A 183 4.03 21.90 -11.08
CA LYS A 183 4.21 21.20 -12.37
C LYS A 183 4.06 19.68 -12.21
N PHE A 184 4.62 19.11 -11.16
CA PHE A 184 4.55 17.67 -10.87
C PHE A 184 3.12 17.24 -10.51
N ILE A 185 2.42 18.07 -9.74
CA ILE A 185 0.99 17.89 -9.44
C ILE A 185 0.16 17.93 -10.73
N ASP A 186 0.48 18.85 -11.64
CA ASP A 186 -0.19 18.95 -12.93
C ASP A 186 0.08 17.72 -13.82
N HIS A 187 1.31 17.22 -13.85
CA HIS A 187 1.65 15.99 -14.57
C HIS A 187 0.84 14.79 -14.04
N LEU A 188 0.74 14.64 -12.71
CA LEU A 188 -0.09 13.60 -12.11
C LEU A 188 -1.55 13.75 -12.55
N ARG A 189 -2.11 14.96 -12.46
CA ARG A 189 -3.50 15.26 -12.85
C ARG A 189 -3.80 14.93 -14.32
N VAL A 190 -2.89 15.30 -15.22
CA VAL A 190 -3.07 15.16 -16.68
C VAL A 190 -2.82 13.71 -17.14
N ARG A 191 -1.89 12.99 -16.51
CA ARG A 191 -1.57 11.60 -16.91
C ARG A 191 -2.40 10.54 -16.19
N CYS A 192 -2.82 10.80 -14.95
CA CYS A 192 -3.73 9.94 -14.19
C CYS A 192 -5.15 10.51 -14.27
N THR A 193 -5.75 10.50 -15.46
CA THR A 193 -7.06 11.14 -15.71
C THR A 193 -8.20 10.53 -14.88
N ASN A 194 -8.07 9.27 -14.46
CA ASN A 194 -9.03 8.57 -13.61
C ASN A 194 -8.78 8.77 -12.11
N LEU A 195 -7.88 9.66 -11.69
CA LEU A 195 -7.60 9.93 -10.28
C LEU A 195 -8.82 10.54 -9.59
N LEU A 196 -9.53 9.78 -8.76
CA LEU A 196 -10.74 10.20 -8.06
C LEU A 196 -10.45 10.73 -6.65
N SER A 197 -9.34 10.31 -6.06
CA SER A 197 -8.94 10.68 -4.69
C SER A 197 -7.43 10.85 -4.61
N PHE A 198 -6.98 12.00 -4.13
CA PHE A 198 -5.59 12.27 -3.78
C PHE A 198 -5.54 12.78 -2.34
N VAL A 199 -5.09 11.92 -1.43
CA VAL A 199 -5.14 12.16 0.02
C VAL A 199 -3.75 12.56 0.52
N LEU A 200 -3.68 13.67 1.25
CA LEU A 200 -2.46 14.26 1.77
C LEU A 200 -2.68 14.74 3.21
N SER A 201 -1.62 14.83 4.01
CA SER A 201 -1.72 15.51 5.31
C SER A 201 -1.92 17.02 5.16
N ASP A 202 -2.71 17.61 6.05
CA ASP A 202 -3.02 19.05 6.06
C ASP A 202 -1.74 19.88 6.15
N GLY A 203 -1.48 20.74 5.16
CA GLY A 203 -0.28 21.57 5.11
C GLY A 203 -0.07 22.27 3.78
N ALA A 204 1.05 22.97 3.62
CA ALA A 204 1.34 23.78 2.43
C ALA A 204 1.32 22.97 1.12
N TYR A 205 1.75 21.71 1.16
CA TYR A 205 1.70 20.83 0.00
C TYR A 205 0.27 20.47 -0.41
N TYR A 206 -0.57 20.12 0.57
CA TYR A 206 -2.00 19.86 0.37
C TYR A 206 -2.71 21.07 -0.23
N GLU A 207 -2.49 22.27 0.30
CA GLU A 207 -3.09 23.50 -0.23
C GLU A 207 -2.64 23.77 -1.68
N GLY A 208 -1.36 23.56 -1.98
CA GLY A 208 -0.83 23.68 -3.34
C GLY A 208 -1.45 22.67 -4.31
N ALA A 209 -1.64 21.41 -3.87
CA ALA A 209 -2.31 20.38 -4.65
C ALA A 209 -3.78 20.69 -4.88
N LYS A 210 -4.50 21.08 -3.83
CA LYS A 210 -5.91 21.46 -3.89
C LYS A 210 -6.12 22.62 -4.86
N ALA A 211 -5.37 23.71 -4.72
CA ALA A 211 -5.45 24.86 -5.62
C ALA A 211 -5.10 24.51 -7.09
N ASN A 212 -4.26 23.50 -7.33
CA ASN A 212 -3.98 23.01 -8.68
C ASN A 212 -5.21 22.29 -9.29
N PHE A 213 -5.81 21.37 -8.55
CA PHE A 213 -6.98 20.63 -9.01
C PHE A 213 -8.24 21.51 -9.14
N GLU A 214 -8.44 22.48 -8.23
CA GLU A 214 -9.56 23.43 -8.31
C GLU A 214 -9.47 24.34 -9.53
N ARG A 215 -8.27 24.81 -9.90
CA ARG A 215 -8.05 25.57 -11.16
C ARG A 215 -8.39 24.77 -12.41
N ALA A 216 -8.41 23.44 -12.31
CA ALA A 216 -8.83 22.52 -13.36
C ALA A 216 -10.27 22.04 -13.19
N GLU A 217 -11.07 22.69 -12.34
CA GLU A 217 -12.48 22.37 -12.05
C GLU A 217 -12.69 20.97 -11.45
N ARG A 218 -11.68 20.42 -10.75
CA ARG A 218 -11.71 19.10 -10.09
C ARG A 218 -11.74 19.22 -8.56
N PHE A 219 -12.79 19.84 -8.03
CA PHE A 219 -12.90 20.27 -6.63
C PHE A 219 -12.89 19.16 -5.56
N SER A 220 -13.24 17.92 -5.92
CA SER A 220 -13.43 16.83 -4.94
C SER A 220 -12.30 15.80 -4.89
N VAL A 221 -11.25 15.99 -5.70
CA VAL A 221 -10.18 14.99 -5.84
C VAL A 221 -9.22 15.04 -4.67
N VAL A 222 -8.75 16.24 -4.29
CA VAL A 222 -7.77 16.40 -3.21
C VAL A 222 -8.48 16.38 -1.85
N ARG A 223 -7.99 15.57 -0.92
CA ARG A 223 -8.57 15.32 0.41
C ARG A 223 -7.49 15.31 1.47
N THR A 224 -7.89 15.55 2.71
CA THR A 224 -6.98 15.45 3.86
C THR A 224 -7.05 14.08 4.54
N THR A 225 -5.91 13.59 5.05
CA THR A 225 -5.80 12.38 5.87
C THR A 225 -6.63 12.47 7.16
N THR A 226 -6.96 13.67 7.65
CA THR A 226 -7.81 13.84 8.85
C THR A 226 -9.28 13.50 8.59
N MET A 227 -9.74 13.59 7.35
CA MET A 227 -11.14 13.39 6.96
C MET A 227 -11.36 12.12 6.14
N TYR A 228 -10.30 11.54 5.60
CA TYR A 228 -10.41 10.41 4.69
C TYR A 228 -9.20 9.48 4.81
N GLN A 229 -9.48 8.18 4.92
CA GLN A 229 -8.48 7.12 4.84
C GLN A 229 -8.80 6.23 3.65
N THR A 230 -7.83 6.07 2.76
CA THR A 230 -7.91 5.15 1.63
C THR A 230 -7.75 3.73 2.15
N SER A 231 -8.52 2.80 1.58
CA SER A 231 -8.42 1.38 1.88
C SER A 231 -8.34 0.57 0.60
N ILE A 232 -7.58 -0.53 0.64
CA ILE A 232 -7.51 -1.49 -0.45
C ILE A 232 -8.71 -2.45 -0.48
N ILE A 233 -9.61 -2.41 0.52
CA ILE A 233 -10.79 -3.29 0.63
C ILE A 233 -11.66 -3.27 -0.64
N SER A 234 -11.71 -2.13 -1.34
CA SER A 234 -12.42 -2.01 -2.63
C SER A 234 -11.85 -2.89 -3.76
N ALA A 235 -10.71 -3.54 -3.55
CA ALA A 235 -10.11 -4.50 -4.47
C ALA A 235 -10.59 -5.95 -4.25
N LEU A 236 -11.36 -6.22 -3.18
CA LEU A 236 -11.99 -7.53 -2.97
C LEU A 236 -12.94 -7.87 -4.13
N SER A 237 -12.97 -9.14 -4.52
CA SER A 237 -13.76 -9.63 -5.64
C SER A 237 -15.26 -9.47 -5.39
N PHE A 238 -15.67 -9.55 -4.14
CA PHE A 238 -17.07 -9.42 -3.69
C PHE A 238 -17.34 -8.09 -2.98
N TYR A 239 -16.50 -7.06 -3.18
CA TYR A 239 -16.67 -5.76 -2.51
C TYR A 239 -18.08 -5.16 -2.68
N ASN A 240 -18.64 -5.26 -3.88
CA ASN A 240 -19.98 -4.72 -4.18
C ASN A 240 -21.12 -5.50 -3.50
N GLU A 241 -20.84 -6.67 -2.95
CA GLU A 241 -21.80 -7.48 -2.18
C GLU A 241 -21.71 -7.21 -0.68
N LEU A 242 -20.67 -6.50 -0.23
CA LEU A 242 -20.56 -6.07 1.16
C LEU A 242 -21.69 -5.10 1.49
N ARG A 243 -22.46 -5.45 2.52
CA ARG A 243 -23.47 -4.56 3.09
C ARG A 243 -22.82 -3.71 4.16
N PHE A 244 -22.61 -2.44 3.85
CA PHE A 244 -22.27 -1.44 4.85
C PHE A 244 -23.59 -0.98 5.49
N ASN A 245 -23.80 -1.33 6.76
CA ASN A 245 -24.92 -0.84 7.57
C ASN A 245 -24.57 0.53 8.16
#